data_AF-A0A3D8HL43-F1
#
_entry.id   AF-A0A3D8HL43-F1
#
_cell.length_a   1.000
_cell.length_b   1.000
_cell.length_c   1.000
_cell.angle_alpha   90.00
_cell.angle_beta   90.00
_cell.angle_gamma   90.00
#
_symmetry.space_group_name_H-M   'P 1'
#
loop_
_entity.id
_entity.type
_entity.pdbx_description
1 polymer ?
#
loop_
_entity_poly.entity_id
_entity_poly.type
_entity_poly.pdbx_seq_one_letter_code
_entity_poly.pdbx_strand_id
1 'polypeptide(L)'
;MPEENIAPNPQDAQPISKQEELSALENEISQAESMLEQNAANAIAEQITPELEELFFEDKVGFVKKIFEMQNKFLQDTIAPKVQRANELKGEITQEAQFAEIESAKEAFLQKHPEVDFESLMSFYQEDLSPRQMESISNLPPVEFFEELYKLYSAQNGTPAGNNAPTQLVGVSGDAEVGGNENLPMERI
;
A
#
# COMPACT_ATOMS: atom_id res chain seq x y z
N MET A 1 19.55 -56.29 -7.37
CA MET A 1 19.79 -54.84 -7.26
C MET A 1 18.62 -54.28 -6.47
N PRO A 2 18.84 -53.60 -5.33
CA PRO A 2 17.73 -53.03 -4.55
C PRO A 2 17.32 -51.68 -5.14
N GLU A 3 16.01 -51.45 -5.24
CA GLU A 3 15.40 -50.16 -5.58
C GLU A 3 15.58 -49.20 -4.41
N GLU A 4 16.34 -48.12 -4.64
CA GLU A 4 16.52 -47.04 -3.68
C GLU A 4 15.26 -46.17 -3.71
N ASN A 5 14.42 -46.31 -2.68
CA ASN A 5 13.28 -45.45 -2.43
C ASN A 5 13.80 -44.08 -1.96
N ILE A 6 13.99 -43.16 -2.91
CA ILE A 6 14.37 -41.78 -2.62
C ILE A 6 13.13 -41.06 -2.08
N ALA A 7 13.01 -40.96 -0.76
CA ALA A 7 12.02 -40.08 -0.14
C ALA A 7 12.28 -38.63 -0.62
N PRO A 8 11.23 -37.85 -0.98
CA PRO A 8 11.41 -36.47 -1.42
C PRO A 8 12.05 -35.63 -0.31
N ASN A 9 13.06 -34.85 -0.69
CA ASN A 9 13.83 -34.00 0.21
C ASN A 9 12.92 -32.86 0.72
N PRO A 10 12.83 -32.59 2.04
CA PRO A 10 11.96 -31.54 2.60
C PRO A 10 12.28 -30.11 2.15
N GLN A 11 13.37 -29.92 1.40
CA GLN A 11 13.88 -28.62 0.94
C GLN A 11 13.40 -28.23 -0.46
N ASP A 12 12.64 -29.09 -1.16
CA ASP A 12 12.09 -28.79 -2.49
C ASP A 12 10.71 -28.11 -2.45
N ALA A 13 10.18 -27.82 -1.25
CA ALA A 13 8.96 -27.05 -1.10
C ALA A 13 9.24 -25.59 -1.48
N GLN A 14 8.90 -25.22 -2.73
CA GLN A 14 8.87 -23.83 -3.17
C GLN A 14 8.00 -23.02 -2.20
N PRO A 15 8.41 -21.79 -1.82
CA PRO A 15 7.55 -20.94 -1.03
C PRO A 15 6.25 -20.69 -1.81
N ILE A 16 5.13 -21.05 -1.20
CA ILE A 16 3.80 -20.80 -1.76
C ILE A 16 3.64 -19.29 -1.91
N SER A 17 3.14 -18.82 -3.06
CA SER A 17 2.89 -17.40 -3.26
C SER A 17 1.76 -16.92 -2.33
N LYS A 18 1.75 -15.63 -1.97
CA LYS A 18 0.69 -15.05 -1.14
C LYS A 18 -0.71 -15.27 -1.72
N GLN A 19 -0.82 -15.30 -3.05
CA GLN A 19 -2.07 -15.56 -3.76
C GLN A 19 -2.56 -17.01 -3.58
N GLU A 20 -1.63 -17.96 -3.62
CA GLU A 20 -1.92 -19.38 -3.37
C GLU A 20 -2.24 -19.62 -1.89
N GLU A 21 -1.51 -18.99 -0.96
CA GLU A 21 -1.80 -19.03 0.48
C GLU A 21 -3.21 -18.49 0.77
N LEU A 22 -3.57 -17.36 0.16
CA LEU A 22 -4.90 -16.77 0.30
C LEU A 22 -5.98 -17.72 -0.23
N SER A 23 -5.78 -18.28 -1.41
CA SER A 23 -6.75 -19.23 -1.99
C SER A 23 -6.92 -20.48 -1.14
N ALA A 24 -5.84 -21.02 -0.57
CA ALA A 24 -5.90 -22.14 0.35
C ALA A 24 -6.70 -21.77 1.61
N LEU A 25 -6.43 -20.60 2.21
CA LEU A 25 -7.15 -20.12 3.39
C LEU A 25 -8.64 -19.90 3.12
N GLU A 26 -9.01 -19.32 1.99
CA GLU A 26 -10.41 -19.12 1.62
C GLU A 26 -11.15 -20.46 1.47
N ASN A 27 -10.51 -21.47 0.90
CA ASN A 27 -11.04 -22.83 0.83
C ASN A 27 -11.19 -23.46 2.22
N GLU A 28 -10.19 -23.32 3.08
CA GLU A 28 -10.24 -23.84 4.46
C GLU A 28 -11.34 -23.17 5.28
N ILE A 29 -11.51 -21.85 5.16
CA ILE A 29 -12.58 -21.10 5.83
C ILE A 29 -13.94 -21.62 5.35
N SER A 30 -14.15 -21.73 4.03
CA SER A 30 -15.40 -22.24 3.48
C SER A 30 -15.73 -23.66 3.95
N GLN A 31 -14.74 -24.54 4.00
CA GLN A 31 -14.91 -25.89 4.55
C GLN A 31 -15.23 -25.86 6.04
N ALA A 32 -14.52 -25.04 6.82
CA ALA A 32 -14.75 -24.89 8.26
C ALA A 32 -16.16 -24.35 8.56
N GLU A 33 -16.64 -23.38 7.78
CA GLU A 33 -18.00 -22.85 7.86
C GLU A 33 -19.06 -23.90 7.53
N SER A 34 -18.82 -24.74 6.52
CA SER A 34 -19.77 -25.78 6.12
C SER A 34 -20.01 -26.86 7.19
N MET A 35 -18.99 -27.14 8.02
CA MET A 35 -19.03 -28.14 9.09
C MET A 35 -19.12 -27.50 10.48
N LEU A 36 -19.36 -26.19 10.56
CA LEU A 36 -19.16 -25.39 11.74
C LEU A 36 -20.00 -25.83 12.93
N GLU A 37 -21.30 -25.98 12.69
CA GLU A 37 -22.26 -26.36 13.73
C GLU A 37 -21.97 -27.76 14.27
N GLN A 38 -21.61 -28.70 13.39
CA GLN A 38 -21.27 -30.07 13.78
C GLN A 38 -19.97 -30.12 14.58
N ASN A 39 -18.93 -29.43 14.13
CA ASN A 39 -17.64 -29.38 14.81
C ASN A 39 -17.75 -28.67 16.17
N ALA A 40 -18.50 -27.57 16.23
CA ALA A 40 -18.78 -26.87 17.48
C ALA A 40 -19.57 -27.76 18.45
N ALA A 41 -20.60 -28.47 17.97
CA ALA A 41 -21.37 -29.39 18.81
C ALA A 41 -20.51 -30.51 19.39
N ASN A 42 -19.64 -31.13 18.58
CA ASN A 42 -18.70 -32.16 19.04
C ASN A 42 -17.72 -31.60 20.08
N ALA A 43 -17.10 -30.46 19.79
CA ALA A 43 -16.13 -29.83 20.69
C ALA A 43 -16.75 -29.36 22.02
N ILE A 44 -18.01 -28.90 21.98
CA ILE A 44 -18.76 -28.53 23.18
C ILE A 44 -19.12 -29.78 23.98
N ALA A 45 -19.59 -30.85 23.32
CA ALA A 45 -19.97 -32.10 23.98
C ALA A 45 -18.79 -32.72 24.77
N GLU A 46 -17.58 -32.67 24.21
CA GLU A 46 -16.35 -33.12 24.88
C GLU A 46 -16.00 -32.32 26.14
N GLN A 47 -16.53 -31.10 26.27
CA GLN A 47 -16.28 -30.19 27.39
C GLN A 47 -17.43 -30.11 28.38
N ILE A 48 -18.50 -30.91 28.20
CA ILE A 48 -19.60 -30.99 29.18
C ILE A 48 -19.08 -31.70 30.44
N THR A 49 -19.07 -30.98 31.55
CA THR A 49 -18.70 -31.52 32.87
C THR A 49 -19.95 -31.81 33.71
N PRO A 50 -19.85 -32.62 34.78
CA PRO A 50 -20.97 -32.88 35.68
C PRO A 50 -21.61 -31.60 36.25
N GLU A 51 -20.82 -30.57 36.54
CA GLU A 51 -21.31 -29.27 37.01
C GLU A 51 -22.12 -28.53 35.93
N LEU A 52 -21.74 -28.69 34.66
CA LEU A 52 -22.51 -28.15 33.54
C LEU A 52 -23.80 -28.95 33.30
N GLU A 53 -23.78 -30.26 33.49
CA GLU A 53 -25.00 -31.08 33.45
C GLU A 53 -25.97 -30.71 34.57
N GLU A 54 -25.47 -30.42 35.78
CA GLU A 54 -26.29 -29.97 36.90
C GLU A 54 -27.00 -28.64 36.60
N LEU A 55 -26.32 -27.69 35.94
CA LEU A 55 -26.92 -26.46 35.46
C LEU A 55 -28.13 -26.71 34.53
N PHE A 56 -28.15 -27.79 33.74
CA PHE A 56 -29.32 -28.10 32.90
C PHE A 56 -30.58 -28.38 33.74
N PHE A 57 -30.42 -28.94 34.93
CA PHE A 57 -31.53 -29.26 35.83
C PHE A 57 -31.88 -28.10 36.76
N GLU A 58 -30.88 -27.37 37.26
CA GLU A 58 -31.04 -26.33 38.27
C GLU A 58 -31.27 -24.92 37.68
N ASP A 59 -30.57 -24.58 36.60
CA ASP A 59 -30.65 -23.27 35.92
C ASP A 59 -30.44 -23.41 34.40
N LYS A 60 -31.54 -23.73 33.71
CA LYS A 60 -31.56 -23.88 32.25
C LYS A 60 -31.05 -22.65 31.50
N VAL A 61 -31.27 -21.45 32.05
CA VAL A 61 -30.79 -20.21 31.41
C VAL A 61 -29.28 -20.11 31.54
N GLY A 62 -28.74 -20.40 32.72
CA GLY A 62 -27.30 -20.50 32.97
C GLY A 62 -26.61 -21.53 32.08
N PHE A 63 -27.21 -22.73 31.95
CA PHE A 63 -26.73 -23.77 31.05
C PHE A 63 -26.62 -23.27 29.60
N VAL A 64 -27.70 -22.71 29.04
CA VAL A 64 -27.70 -22.23 27.65
C VAL A 64 -26.67 -21.11 27.44
N LYS A 65 -26.51 -20.20 28.41
CA LYS A 65 -25.46 -19.16 28.34
C LYS A 65 -24.06 -19.76 28.27
N LYS A 66 -23.78 -20.79 29.06
CA LYS A 66 -22.48 -21.48 29.03
C LYS A 66 -22.23 -22.15 27.69
N ILE A 67 -23.23 -22.79 27.09
CA ILE A 67 -23.13 -23.35 25.75
C ILE A 67 -22.78 -22.27 24.71
N PHE A 68 -23.43 -21.10 24.76
CA PHE A 68 -23.09 -19.99 23.85
C PHE A 68 -21.68 -19.42 24.09
N GLU A 69 -21.24 -19.32 25.34
CA GLU A 69 -19.85 -18.92 25.66
C GLU A 69 -18.84 -19.91 25.04
N MET A 70 -19.09 -21.21 25.16
CA MET A 70 -18.23 -22.25 24.58
C MET A 70 -18.25 -22.22 23.05
N GLN A 71 -19.42 -22.02 22.45
CA GLN A 71 -19.54 -21.86 21.00
C GLN A 71 -18.75 -20.64 20.51
N ASN A 72 -18.92 -19.48 21.16
CA ASN A 72 -18.18 -18.27 20.81
C ASN A 72 -16.68 -18.47 20.95
N LYS A 73 -16.23 -19.14 22.01
CA LYS A 73 -14.82 -19.49 22.19
C LYS A 73 -14.32 -20.38 21.05
N PHE A 74 -15.07 -21.43 20.68
CA PHE A 74 -14.71 -22.30 19.56
C PHE A 74 -14.56 -21.51 18.26
N LEU A 75 -15.48 -20.59 17.96
CA LEU A 75 -15.42 -19.73 16.76
C LEU A 75 -14.18 -18.83 16.77
N GLN A 76 -13.87 -18.21 17.91
CA GLN A 76 -12.69 -17.36 18.10
C GLN A 76 -11.39 -18.14 17.95
N ASP A 77 -11.35 -19.39 18.42
CA ASP A 77 -10.13 -20.19 18.41
C ASP A 77 -9.89 -20.88 17.03
N THR A 78 -10.94 -21.09 16.23
CA THR A 78 -10.85 -21.87 14.97
C THR A 78 -10.94 -21.04 13.69
N ILE A 79 -11.95 -20.19 13.55
CA ILE A 79 -12.24 -19.45 12.30
C ILE A 79 -11.58 -18.06 12.33
N ALA A 80 -11.67 -17.35 13.46
CA ALA A 80 -11.22 -15.96 13.54
C ALA A 80 -9.74 -15.77 13.12
N PRO A 81 -8.77 -16.64 13.49
CA PRO A 81 -7.39 -16.48 13.08
C PRO A 81 -7.20 -16.66 11.57
N LYS A 82 -7.97 -17.58 10.95
CA LYS A 82 -7.92 -17.83 9.50
C LYS A 82 -8.46 -16.64 8.72
N VAL A 83 -9.59 -16.09 9.16
CA VAL A 83 -10.20 -14.89 8.57
C VAL A 83 -9.26 -13.69 8.72
N GLN A 84 -8.64 -13.53 9.89
CA GLN A 84 -7.66 -12.47 10.12
C GLN A 84 -6.49 -12.59 9.14
N ARG A 85 -5.87 -13.78 9.03
CA ARG A 85 -4.75 -14.01 8.11
C ARG A 85 -5.14 -13.77 6.65
N ALA A 86 -6.32 -14.20 6.23
CA ALA A 86 -6.81 -13.97 4.87
C ALA A 86 -6.97 -12.46 4.58
N ASN A 87 -7.44 -11.67 5.55
CA ASN A 87 -7.54 -10.22 5.40
C ASN A 87 -6.17 -9.53 5.37
N GLU A 88 -5.23 -9.97 6.20
CA GLU A 88 -3.84 -9.49 6.17
C GLU A 88 -3.20 -9.73 4.80
N LEU A 89 -3.32 -10.96 4.27
CA LEU A 89 -2.82 -11.31 2.93
C LEU A 89 -3.47 -10.46 1.83
N LYS A 90 -4.78 -10.23 1.88
CA LYS A 90 -5.47 -9.34 0.93
C LYS A 90 -4.89 -7.93 0.97
N GLY A 91 -4.60 -7.42 2.17
CA GLY A 91 -3.94 -6.13 2.36
C GLY A 91 -2.55 -6.10 1.74
N GLU A 92 -1.71 -7.09 2.06
CA GLU A 92 -0.36 -7.22 1.53
C GLU A 92 -0.35 -7.31 0.00
N ILE A 93 -1.19 -8.16 -0.58
CA ILE A 93 -1.30 -8.34 -2.05
C ILE A 93 -1.72 -7.04 -2.72
N THR A 94 -2.70 -6.35 -2.15
CA THR A 94 -3.18 -5.07 -2.70
C THR A 94 -2.08 -4.01 -2.65
N GLN A 95 -1.34 -3.92 -1.54
CA GLN A 95 -0.24 -2.98 -1.39
C GLN A 95 0.90 -3.28 -2.37
N GLU A 96 1.28 -4.56 -2.52
CA GLU A 96 2.30 -4.99 -3.47
C GLU A 96 1.89 -4.69 -4.91
N ALA A 97 0.62 -4.93 -5.27
CA ALA A 97 0.09 -4.61 -6.58
C ALA A 97 0.12 -3.10 -6.88
N GLN A 98 -0.28 -2.26 -5.91
CA GLN A 98 -0.20 -0.80 -6.05
C GLN A 98 1.23 -0.31 -6.23
N PHE A 99 2.17 -0.86 -5.45
CA PHE A 99 3.58 -0.50 -5.58
C PHE A 99 4.14 -0.92 -6.95
N ALA A 100 3.83 -2.13 -7.41
CA ALA A 100 4.24 -2.61 -8.72
C ALA A 100 3.64 -1.77 -9.86
N GLU A 101 2.39 -1.33 -9.73
CA GLU A 101 1.74 -0.43 -10.70
C GLU A 101 2.44 0.93 -10.77
N ILE A 102 2.79 1.51 -9.62
CA ILE A 102 3.53 2.78 -9.55
C ILE A 102 4.93 2.65 -10.19
N GLU A 103 5.68 1.60 -9.85
CA GLU A 103 7.03 1.41 -10.39
C GLU A 103 6.98 1.16 -11.91
N SER A 104 6.04 0.34 -12.38
CA SER A 104 5.81 0.13 -13.82
C SER A 104 5.44 1.42 -14.55
N ALA A 105 4.58 2.26 -13.96
CA ALA A 105 4.23 3.55 -14.53
C ALA A 105 5.42 4.52 -14.57
N LYS A 106 6.26 4.54 -13.53
CA LYS A 106 7.50 5.32 -13.49
C LYS A 106 8.47 4.84 -14.58
N GLU A 107 8.70 3.55 -14.70
CA GLU A 107 9.57 2.99 -15.75
C GLU A 107 9.05 3.36 -17.15
N ALA A 108 7.76 3.19 -17.40
CA ALA A 108 7.13 3.55 -18.67
C ALA A 108 7.23 5.05 -18.97
N PHE A 109 7.09 5.90 -17.95
CA PHE A 109 7.27 7.35 -18.07
C PHE A 109 8.71 7.71 -18.43
N LEU A 110 9.71 7.16 -17.73
CA LEU A 110 11.13 7.43 -18.00
C LEU A 110 11.61 6.86 -19.33
N GLN A 111 11.00 5.78 -19.83
CA GLN A 111 11.26 5.31 -21.19
C GLN A 111 10.76 6.29 -22.26
N LYS A 112 9.65 6.98 -22.01
CA LYS A 112 9.10 7.97 -22.94
C LYS A 112 9.80 9.33 -22.85
N HIS A 113 10.23 9.70 -21.64
CA HIS A 113 10.85 10.99 -21.34
C HIS A 113 12.25 10.76 -20.72
N PRO A 114 13.20 10.18 -21.47
CA PRO A 114 14.54 9.85 -20.95
C PRO A 114 15.36 11.08 -20.56
N GLU A 115 14.96 12.27 -21.01
CA GLU A 115 15.56 13.55 -20.63
C GLU A 115 15.20 14.00 -19.21
N VAL A 116 14.12 13.46 -18.63
CA VAL A 116 13.59 13.90 -17.35
C VAL A 116 14.41 13.35 -16.20
N ASP A 117 14.86 14.26 -15.33
CA ASP A 117 15.33 13.91 -14.00
C ASP A 117 14.13 13.67 -13.08
N PHE A 118 13.89 12.41 -12.74
CA PHE A 118 12.76 12.00 -11.91
C PHE A 118 12.82 12.60 -10.49
N GLU A 119 14.01 12.77 -9.93
CA GLU A 119 14.17 13.34 -8.59
C GLU A 119 13.72 14.80 -8.58
N SER A 120 14.20 15.59 -9.55
CA SER A 120 13.76 16.98 -9.74
C SER A 120 12.25 17.09 -10.00
N LEU A 121 11.67 16.19 -10.79
CA LEU A 121 10.23 16.16 -11.03
C LEU A 121 9.43 15.92 -9.74
N MET A 122 9.93 15.03 -8.87
CA MET A 122 9.28 14.73 -7.60
C MET A 122 9.50 15.81 -6.54
N SER A 123 10.65 16.48 -6.53
CA SER A 123 10.87 17.67 -5.68
C SER A 123 9.89 18.78 -6.05
N PHE A 124 9.69 19.05 -7.34
CA PHE A 124 8.68 20.02 -7.79
C PHE A 124 7.27 19.68 -7.31
N TYR A 125 6.89 18.40 -7.34
CA TYR A 125 5.59 17.96 -6.78
C TYR A 125 5.44 18.29 -5.30
N GLN A 126 6.50 18.10 -4.50
CA GLN A 126 6.46 18.25 -3.04
C GLN A 126 6.63 19.69 -2.57
N GLU A 127 7.43 20.48 -3.28
CA GLU A 127 7.92 21.78 -2.81
C GLU A 127 7.29 22.96 -3.57
N ASP A 128 7.01 22.80 -4.87
CA ASP A 128 6.67 23.93 -5.75
C ASP A 128 5.20 23.94 -6.19
N LEU A 129 4.50 22.80 -6.14
CA LEU A 129 3.07 22.78 -6.49
C LEU A 129 2.19 23.41 -5.41
N SER A 130 1.23 24.23 -5.84
CA SER A 130 0.20 24.72 -4.93
C SER A 130 -0.72 23.58 -4.45
N PRO A 131 -1.34 23.69 -3.27
CA PRO A 131 -2.24 22.64 -2.75
C PRO A 131 -3.36 22.26 -3.72
N ARG A 132 -3.88 23.25 -4.46
CA ARG A 132 -4.93 23.03 -5.46
C ARG A 132 -4.44 22.22 -6.67
N GLN A 133 -3.19 22.41 -7.09
CA GLN A 133 -2.59 21.64 -8.17
C GLN A 133 -2.24 20.23 -7.70
N MET A 134 -1.68 20.07 -6.50
CA MET A 134 -1.43 18.75 -5.90
C MET A 134 -2.72 17.93 -5.82
N GLU A 135 -3.82 18.51 -5.31
CA GLU A 135 -5.12 17.83 -5.21
C GLU A 135 -5.70 17.43 -6.58
N SER A 136 -5.45 18.25 -7.62
CA SER A 136 -5.93 17.96 -8.97
C SER A 136 -5.27 16.76 -9.64
N ILE A 137 -4.07 16.38 -9.19
CA ILE A 137 -3.30 15.26 -9.77
C ILE A 137 -3.13 14.08 -8.81
N SER A 138 -3.26 14.26 -7.50
CA SER A 138 -2.97 13.22 -6.49
C SER A 138 -3.87 11.98 -6.56
N ASN A 139 -5.04 12.10 -7.18
CA ASN A 139 -6.00 11.00 -7.35
C ASN A 139 -5.94 10.37 -8.74
N LEU A 140 -5.03 10.83 -9.61
CA LEU A 140 -4.88 10.26 -10.95
C LEU A 140 -4.20 8.89 -10.88
N PRO A 141 -4.52 7.98 -11.83
CA PRO A 141 -3.75 6.75 -12.03
C PRO A 141 -2.25 7.06 -12.19
N PRO A 142 -1.34 6.17 -11.77
CA PRO A 142 0.10 6.48 -11.72
C PRO A 142 0.69 6.98 -13.05
N VAL A 143 0.27 6.41 -14.18
CA VAL A 143 0.72 6.86 -15.51
C VAL A 143 0.25 8.29 -15.80
N GLU A 144 -1.02 8.61 -15.53
CA GLU A 144 -1.58 9.94 -15.75
C GLU A 144 -0.99 10.96 -14.78
N PHE A 145 -0.74 10.55 -13.53
CA PHE A 145 -0.07 11.37 -12.53
C PHE A 145 1.30 11.86 -13.03
N PHE A 146 2.17 10.96 -13.50
CA PHE A 146 3.50 11.35 -13.96
C PHE A 146 3.45 12.24 -15.21
N GLU A 147 2.55 11.95 -16.15
CA GLU A 147 2.38 12.76 -17.37
C GLU A 147 1.84 14.17 -17.07
N GLU A 148 0.86 14.30 -16.17
CA GLU A 148 0.33 15.61 -15.76
C GLU A 148 1.34 16.41 -14.92
N LEU A 149 2.07 15.74 -14.02
CA LEU A 149 3.15 16.36 -13.26
C LEU A 149 4.23 16.91 -14.19
N TYR A 150 4.62 16.16 -15.22
CA TYR A 150 5.57 16.61 -16.22
C TYR A 150 5.07 17.80 -17.05
N LYS A 151 3.79 17.84 -17.41
CA LYS A 151 3.19 19.01 -18.08
C LYS A 151 3.26 20.26 -17.21
N LEU A 152 2.95 20.14 -15.92
CA LEU A 152 3.03 21.25 -14.97
C LEU A 152 4.47 21.73 -14.79
N TYR A 153 5.41 20.79 -14.68
CA TYR A 153 6.84 21.08 -14.55
C TYR A 153 7.37 21.81 -15.80
N SER A 154 7.12 21.26 -16.99
CA SER A 154 7.59 21.84 -18.25
C SER A 154 6.96 23.20 -18.57
N ALA A 155 5.72 23.45 -18.14
CA ALA A 155 5.07 24.74 -18.31
C ALA A 155 5.70 25.86 -17.44
N GLN A 156 6.25 25.53 -16.28
CA GLN A 156 6.85 26.51 -15.36
C GLN A 156 8.37 26.64 -15.53
N ASN A 157 9.05 25.52 -15.75
CA ASN A 157 10.51 25.44 -15.71
C ASN A 157 11.14 25.20 -17.10
N GLY A 158 10.33 24.97 -18.14
CA GLY A 158 10.79 24.43 -19.41
C GLY A 158 11.12 22.93 -19.31
N THR A 159 11.31 22.27 -20.45
CA THR A 159 11.74 20.87 -20.46
C THR A 159 13.11 20.77 -19.79
N PRO A 160 13.30 19.92 -18.75
CA PRO A 160 14.60 19.70 -18.19
C PRO A 160 15.39 18.88 -19.22
N ALA A 161 16.16 19.56 -20.06
CA ALA A 161 17.16 18.90 -20.88
C ALA A 161 18.24 18.40 -19.92
N GLY A 162 18.39 17.08 -19.81
CA GLY A 162 19.42 16.43 -19.00
C GLY A 162 20.74 17.20 -19.03
N ASN A 163 21.15 17.68 -17.85
CA ASN A 163 22.38 18.41 -17.54
C ASN A 163 23.15 18.97 -18.75
N ASN A 164 22.84 20.21 -19.16
CA ASN A 164 23.85 21.20 -19.57
C ASN A 164 23.24 22.62 -19.66
N ALA A 165 23.76 23.50 -18.78
CA ALA A 165 23.79 24.98 -18.86
C ALA A 165 22.64 25.77 -18.19
N PRO A 166 22.88 27.05 -17.82
CA PRO A 166 23.42 27.39 -16.51
C PRO A 166 22.46 28.28 -15.70
N THR A 167 22.68 28.31 -14.39
CA THR A 167 22.12 29.28 -13.45
C THR A 167 22.16 30.70 -14.01
N GLN A 168 21.00 31.30 -14.26
CA GLN A 168 20.78 32.74 -14.11
C GLN A 168 19.31 33.12 -14.38
N LEU A 169 18.66 33.63 -13.33
CA LEU A 169 18.16 35.01 -13.37
C LEU A 169 17.97 35.49 -11.93
N VAL A 170 19.03 36.13 -11.44
CA VAL A 170 18.98 37.10 -10.34
C VAL A 170 17.92 38.14 -10.71
N GLY A 171 16.97 38.35 -9.80
CA GLY A 171 15.94 39.36 -9.94
C GLY A 171 16.54 40.74 -10.18
N VAL A 172 16.14 41.38 -11.28
CA VAL A 172 16.23 42.83 -11.41
C VAL A 172 15.10 43.41 -10.58
N SER A 173 15.38 43.63 -9.29
CA SER A 173 14.64 44.63 -8.52
C SER A 173 15.09 45.99 -9.04
N GLY A 174 14.16 46.72 -9.63
CA GLY A 174 14.37 48.10 -10.02
C GLY A 174 14.64 48.96 -8.80
N ASP A 175 15.55 49.91 -8.94
CA ASP A 175 15.58 51.06 -8.05
C ASP A 175 16.06 52.32 -8.77
N ALA A 176 15.15 53.29 -8.70
CA ALA A 176 15.36 54.73 -8.55
C ALA A 176 16.29 55.49 -9.52
N GLU A 177 15.65 56.20 -10.46
CA GLU A 177 16.12 57.54 -10.87
C GLU A 177 16.09 58.47 -9.64
N VAL A 178 17.28 58.73 -9.07
CA VAL A 178 17.52 59.93 -8.27
C VAL A 178 18.44 60.83 -9.09
N GLY A 179 17.82 61.78 -9.80
CA GLY A 179 18.51 62.86 -10.47
C GLY A 179 19.12 63.82 -9.44
N GLY A 180 20.44 64.00 -9.54
CA GLY A 180 21.16 65.06 -8.87
C GLY A 180 22.57 64.64 -8.50
N ASN A 181 23.55 64.95 -9.36
CA ASN A 181 24.47 66.02 -9.01
C ASN A 181 25.34 66.46 -10.19
N GLU A 182 25.66 67.73 -10.15
CA GLU A 182 26.59 68.49 -10.99
C GLU A 182 27.94 67.77 -11.21
N ASN A 183 28.43 67.81 -12.45
CA ASN A 183 29.79 68.29 -12.74
C ASN A 183 30.00 68.39 -14.26
N LEU A 184 30.09 69.63 -14.74
CA LEU A 184 30.63 69.96 -16.07
C LEU A 184 32.14 69.69 -16.09
N PRO A 185 32.70 69.33 -17.27
CA PRO A 185 33.97 69.90 -17.65
C PRO A 185 33.94 70.51 -19.06
N MET A 186 34.50 71.74 -19.14
CA MET A 186 35.38 72.33 -20.17
C MET A 186 35.28 71.81 -21.61
N GLU A 187 35.32 72.58 -22.68
CA GLU A 187 35.87 73.90 -22.99
C GLU A 187 35.53 74.10 -24.48
N ARG A 188 35.39 75.34 -24.96
CA ARG A 188 36.09 75.81 -26.17
C ARG A 188 35.80 77.29 -26.42
N ILE A 189 36.86 78.07 -26.20
CA ILE A 189 37.39 79.17 -27.02
C ILE A 189 36.38 80.15 -27.62
#